data_AF-A0A6J7K9Q1-F1
#
_entry.id   AF-A0A6J7K9Q1-F1
#
_cell.length_a   1.000
_cell.length_b   1.000
_cell.length_c   1.000
_cell.angle_alpha   90.00
_cell.angle_beta   90.00
_cell.angle_gamma   90.00
#
_symmetry.space_group_name_H-M   'P 1'
#
loop_
_entity.id
_entity.type
_entity.pdbx_description
1 polymer ?
#
loop_
_entity_poly.entity_id
_entity_poly.type
_entity_poly.pdbx_seq_one_letter_code
_entity_poly.pdbx_strand_id
1 'polypeptide(L)'
;MFLAAGVAALVGAARRLPPAYAAYAGCALLLPLSSPATEGTGPLMSLPRFLGVLFPLAMWAGWWLSRGRLQRTRRIVLAGLGLGLLALFSELTTRWLFVA
;
A
#
# COMPACT_ATOMS: atom_id res chain seq x y z
N MET A 1 -5.08 -8.19 4.11
CA MET A 1 -4.43 -7.02 4.77
C MET A 1 -4.24 -5.82 3.83
N PHE A 2 -3.64 -6.00 2.64
CA PHE A 2 -3.32 -4.89 1.73
C PHE A 2 -4.54 -4.08 1.25
N LEU A 3 -5.67 -4.75 0.97
CA LEU A 3 -6.91 -4.05 0.61
C LEU A 3 -7.37 -3.08 1.72
N ALA A 4 -7.42 -3.55 2.96
CA ALA A 4 -7.80 -2.72 4.11
C ALA A 4 -6.83 -1.53 4.28
N ALA A 5 -5.52 -1.76 4.13
CA ALA A 5 -4.53 -0.69 4.16
C ALA A 5 -4.73 0.32 3.03
N GLY A 6 -5.02 -0.15 1.81
CA GLY A 6 -5.32 0.70 0.66
C GLY A 6 -6.56 1.55 0.84
N VAL A 7 -7.66 0.97 1.35
CA VAL A 7 -8.90 1.70 1.66
C VAL A 7 -8.65 2.74 2.75
N ALA A 8 -7.96 2.37 3.83
CA ALA A 8 -7.64 3.30 4.92
C ALA A 8 -6.81 4.49 4.42
N ALA A 9 -5.80 4.23 3.59
CA ALA A 9 -4.96 5.27 3.02
C ALA A 9 -5.70 6.14 2.00
N LEU A 10 -6.61 5.57 1.20
CA LEU A 10 -7.47 6.32 0.27
C LEU A 10 -8.43 7.25 1.02
N VAL A 11 -9.12 6.73 2.06
CA VAL A 11 -9.99 7.55 2.92
C VAL A 11 -9.18 8.64 3.62
N GLY A 12 -7.98 8.31 4.07
CA GLY A 12 -7.03 9.25 4.63
C GLY A 12 -6.67 10.39 3.68
N ALA A 13 -6.29 10.05 2.44
CA ALA A 13 -5.99 11.01 1.39
C ALA A 13 -7.20 11.88 1.06
N ALA A 14 -8.39 11.29 0.88
CA ALA A 14 -9.64 12.00 0.59
C ALA A 14 -10.02 13.03 1.66
N ARG A 15 -9.72 12.75 2.93
CA ARG A 15 -10.09 13.64 4.05
C ARG A 15 -9.05 14.73 4.34
N ARG A 16 -7.80 14.55 3.92
CA ARG A 16 -6.66 15.34 4.45
C ARG A 16 -5.74 15.93 3.38
N LEU A 17 -5.84 15.49 2.12
CA LEU A 17 -5.06 15.98 0.99
C LEU A 17 -5.97 16.66 -0.04
N PRO A 18 -5.41 17.38 -1.04
CA PRO A 18 -6.20 17.97 -2.12
C PRO A 18 -7.05 16.91 -2.84
N PRO A 19 -8.28 17.25 -3.29
CA PRO A 19 -9.21 16.29 -3.88
C PRO A 19 -8.64 15.58 -5.13
N ALA A 20 -7.78 16.25 -5.89
CA ALA A 20 -7.09 15.66 -7.04
C ALA A 20 -6.26 14.43 -6.67
N TYR A 21 -5.68 14.37 -5.47
CA TYR A 21 -4.86 13.26 -5.00
C TYR A 21 -5.72 12.03 -4.70
N ALA A 22 -6.90 12.25 -4.12
CA ALA A 22 -7.87 11.20 -3.86
C ALA A 22 -8.49 10.67 -5.16
N ALA A 23 -8.78 11.54 -6.13
CA ALA A 23 -9.23 11.16 -7.46
C ALA A 23 -8.17 10.29 -8.17
N TYR A 24 -6.91 10.75 -8.21
CA TYR A 24 -5.80 9.98 -8.77
C TYR A 24 -5.68 8.60 -8.12
N ALA A 25 -5.65 8.54 -6.79
CA ALA A 25 -5.50 7.28 -6.06
C ALA A 25 -6.70 6.35 -6.27
N GLY A 26 -7.91 6.90 -6.30
CA GLY A 26 -9.14 6.15 -6.57
C GLY A 26 -9.13 5.54 -7.97
N CYS A 27 -8.85 6.34 -9.00
CA CYS A 27 -8.75 5.86 -10.39
C CYS A 27 -7.68 4.79 -10.55
N ALA A 28 -6.50 4.99 -9.97
CA ALA A 28 -5.41 4.02 -10.02
C ALA A 28 -5.73 2.70 -9.28
N LEU A 29 -6.53 2.75 -8.20
CA LEU A 29 -6.98 1.55 -7.47
C LEU A 29 -8.13 0.83 -8.16
N LEU A 30 -8.98 1.53 -8.89
CA LEU A 30 -10.07 0.90 -9.65
C LEU A 30 -9.52 -0.07 -10.70
N LEU A 31 -8.38 0.25 -11.33
CA LEU A 31 -7.77 -0.59 -12.37
C LEU A 31 -7.43 -2.03 -11.89
N PRO A 32 -6.66 -2.25 -10.81
CA PRO A 32 -6.42 -3.60 -10.30
C PRO A 32 -7.66 -4.25 -9.69
N LEU A 33 -8.66 -3.48 -9.29
CA LEU A 33 -9.93 -4.00 -8.75
C LEU A 33 -10.92 -4.41 -9.84
N SER A 34 -10.82 -3.84 -11.05
CA SER A 34 -11.69 -4.15 -12.18
C SER A 34 -11.24 -5.38 -12.97
N SER A 35 -10.00 -5.87 -12.76
CA SER A 35 -9.51 -7.05 -13.46
C SER A 35 -10.32 -8.28 -13.06
N PRO A 36 -10.88 -9.03 -14.01
CA PRO A 36 -11.56 -10.29 -13.69
C PRO A 36 -10.56 -11.25 -13.06
N ALA A 37 -10.96 -11.89 -11.96
CA ALA A 37 -10.19 -12.95 -11.35
C ALA A 37 -10.32 -14.19 -12.24
N THR A 38 -9.48 -14.30 -13.27
CA THR A 38 -9.36 -15.51 -14.08
C THR A 38 -8.94 -16.66 -13.17
N GLU A 39 -9.68 -17.77 -13.25
CA GLU A 39 -9.55 -18.92 -12.36
C GLU A 39 -8.09 -19.42 -12.30
N GLY A 40 -7.56 -19.60 -11.08
CA GLY A 40 -6.25 -20.24 -10.84
C GLY A 40 -5.20 -19.36 -10.15
N THR A 41 -5.33 -18.03 -10.17
CA THR A 41 -4.44 -17.13 -9.41
C THR A 41 -5.24 -16.36 -8.37
N GLY A 42 -4.75 -16.27 -7.13
CA GLY A 42 -5.45 -15.57 -6.05
C GLY A 42 -5.82 -14.13 -6.45
N PRO A 43 -7.08 -13.69 -6.29
CA PRO A 43 -7.47 -12.33 -6.61
C PRO A 43 -6.61 -11.35 -5.80
N LEU A 44 -6.17 -10.26 -6.44
CA LEU A 44 -5.43 -9.16 -5.79
C LEU A 44 -3.96 -9.46 -5.40
N MET A 45 -3.36 -10.54 -5.91
CA MET A 45 -1.93 -10.83 -5.66
C MET A 45 -0.99 -9.68 -6.05
N SER A 46 -1.34 -8.91 -7.08
CA SER A 46 -0.59 -7.73 -7.50
C SER A 46 -0.90 -6.46 -6.70
N LEU A 47 -1.95 -6.44 -5.87
CA LEU A 47 -2.39 -5.25 -5.14
C LEU A 47 -1.28 -4.59 -4.29
N PRO A 48 -0.40 -5.34 -3.58
CA PRO A 48 0.69 -4.73 -2.82
C PRO A 48 1.60 -3.88 -3.70
N ARG A 49 1.89 -4.32 -4.93
CA ARG A 49 2.74 -3.61 -5.89
C ARG A 49 2.12 -2.27 -6.30
N PHE A 50 0.80 -2.26 -6.52
CA PHE A 50 0.08 -1.05 -6.93
C PHE A 50 0.03 -0.04 -5.79
N LEU A 51 -0.27 -0.50 -4.58
CA LEU A 51 -0.27 0.34 -3.38
C LEU A 51 1.11 0.93 -3.09
N GLY A 52 2.18 0.16 -3.31
CA GLY A 52 3.55 0.59 -3.05
C GLY A 52 4.02 1.75 -3.94
N VAL A 53 3.49 1.89 -5.16
CA VAL A 53 3.88 2.96 -6.11
C VAL A 53 2.94 4.16 -6.10
N LEU A 54 1.84 4.07 -5.36
CA LEU A 54 0.78 5.08 -5.35
C LEU A 54 1.18 6.28 -4.47
N PHE A 55 1.83 7.27 -5.08
CA PHE A 55 2.39 8.44 -4.39
C PHE A 55 1.42 9.16 -3.43
N PRO A 56 0.10 9.30 -3.70
CA PRO A 56 -0.78 10.01 -2.77
C PRO A 56 -0.95 9.28 -1.44
N LEU A 57 -0.85 7.95 -1.44
CA LEU A 57 -0.91 7.15 -0.23
C LEU A 57 0.34 7.38 0.64
N ALA A 58 1.51 7.48 0.00
CA ALA A 58 2.76 7.86 0.68
C ALA A 58 2.70 9.30 1.22
N MET A 59 2.14 10.24 0.45
CA MET A 59 1.91 11.61 0.89
C MET A 59 1.00 11.67 2.13
N TRP A 60 -0.07 10.87 2.15
CA TRP A 60 -0.95 10.80 3.32
C TRP A 60 -0.23 10.18 4.53
N ALA A 61 0.56 9.13 4.33
CA ALA A 61 1.35 8.54 5.41
C ALA A 61 2.34 9.55 6.01
N GLY A 62 3.04 10.33 5.17
CA GLY A 62 3.93 11.40 5.61
C GLY A 62 3.19 12.54 6.34
N TRP A 63 2.02 12.92 5.85
CA TRP A 63 1.14 13.87 6.53
C TRP A 63 0.72 13.36 7.92
N TRP A 64 0.34 12.09 8.03
CA TRP A 64 -0.06 11.47 9.30
C TRP A 64 1.11 11.35 10.28
N LEU A 65 2.32 11.14 9.76
CA LEU A 65 3.55 11.04 10.52
C LEU A 65 4.09 12.39 11.00
N SER A 66 3.77 13.47 10.30
CA SER A 66 4.24 14.82 10.65
C SER A 66 3.37 15.53 11.69
N ARG A 67 2.27 14.92 12.16
CA ARG A 67 1.31 15.60 13.06
C ARG A 67 0.98 14.80 14.33
N GLY A 68 0.97 15.48 15.48
CA GLY A 68 0.42 15.00 16.75
C GLY A 68 1.46 14.56 17.79
N ARG A 69 1.02 14.35 19.04
CA ARG A 69 1.91 13.97 20.16
C ARG A 69 2.54 12.58 20.03
N LEU A 70 1.96 11.71 19.20
CA LEU A 70 2.40 10.32 18.99
C LEU A 70 3.37 10.15 17.80
N GLN A 71 3.99 11.23 17.30
CA GLN A 71 4.91 11.19 16.15
C GLN A 71 6.01 10.14 16.32
N ARG A 72 6.67 10.10 17.49
CA ARG A 72 7.78 9.15 17.75
C ARG A 72 7.30 7.70 17.67
N THR A 73 6.17 7.38 18.30
CA THR A 73 5.56 6.05 18.27
C THR A 73 5.18 5.65 16.84
N ARG A 74 4.52 6.56 16.09
CA ARG A 74 4.13 6.30 14.70
C ARG A 74 5.33 6.04 13.78
N ARG A 75 6.44 6.76 13.99
CA ARG A 75 7.70 6.53 13.26
C ARG A 75 8.26 5.15 13.53
N ILE A 76 8.30 4.73 14.80
CA ILE A 76 8.79 3.39 15.18
C ILE A 76 7.89 2.31 14.58
N VAL A 77 6.57 2.47 14.68
CA VAL A 77 5.61 1.49 14.13
C VAL A 77 5.73 1.37 12.62
N LEU A 78 5.79 2.49 11.88
CA LEU A 78 5.96 2.46 10.43
C LEU A 78 7.34 1.93 10.00
N ALA A 79 8.41 2.25 10.73
CA ALA A 79 9.73 1.72 10.46
C ALA A 79 9.77 0.20 10.67
N GLY A 80 9.20 -0.29 11.78
CA GLY A 80 9.08 -1.72 12.05
C GLY A 80 8.23 -2.45 11.00
N LEU A 81 7.11 -1.84 10.60
CA LEU A 81 6.24 -2.40 9.55
C LEU A 81 6.93 -2.41 8.18
N GLY A 82 7.67 -1.35 7.84
CA GLY A 82 8.46 -1.26 6.61
C GLY A 82 9.59 -2.30 6.57
N LEU A 83 10.33 -2.46 7.66
CA LEU A 83 11.37 -3.49 7.80
C LEU A 83 10.78 -4.90 7.71
N GLY A 84 9.64 -5.15 8.37
CA GLY A 84 8.96 -6.44 8.31
C GLY A 84 8.47 -6.78 6.90
N LEU A 85 7.90 -5.81 6.18
CA LEU A 85 7.52 -5.98 4.78
C LEU A 85 8.75 -6.22 3.90
N LEU A 86 9.84 -5.47 4.10
CA LEU A 86 11.09 -5.66 3.34
C LEU A 86 11.65 -7.06 3.53
N ALA A 87 11.66 -7.58 4.78
CA ALA A 87 12.10 -8.94 5.08
C ALA A 87 11.20 -9.98 4.39
N LEU A 88 9.87 -9.83 4.50
CA LEU A 88 8.91 -10.73 3.84
C LEU A 88 9.11 -10.75 2.32
N PHE A 89 9.20 -9.58 1.68
CA PHE A 89 9.42 -9.51 0.23
C PHE A 89 10.78 -10.09 -0.15
N SER A 90 11.83 -9.83 0.63
CA SER A 90 13.15 -10.42 0.42
C SER A 90 13.10 -11.94 0.46
N GLU A 91 12.41 -12.55 1.43
CA GLU A 91 12.21 -14.00 1.48
C GLU A 91 11.45 -14.54 0.27
N LEU A 92 10.35 -13.88 -0.12
CA LEU A 92 9.53 -14.29 -1.27
C LEU A 92 10.33 -14.26 -2.58
N THR A 93 11.22 -13.28 -2.75
CA THR A 93 12.09 -13.18 -3.93
C THR A 93 13.34 -14.04 -3.86
N THR A 94 13.82 -14.39 -2.66
CA THR A 94 15.02 -15.23 -2.48
C THR A 94 14.73 -16.69 -2.83
N ARG A 95 13.47 -17.14 -2.71
CA ARG A 95 13.02 -18.47 -3.18
C ARG A 95 12.96 -18.51 -4.71
N TRP A 96 14.12 -18.60 -5.35
CA TRP A 96 14.21 -18.95 -6.76
C TRP A 96 14.03 -20.46 -6.91
N LEU A 97 12.94 -20.88 -7.56
CA LEU A 97 12.79 -22.25 -8.06
C LEU A 97 13.28 -22.27 -9.51
N PHE A 98 14.30 -23.08 -9.80
CA PHE A 98 14.62 -23.42 -11.18
C PHE A 98 13.46 -24.25 -11.75
N VAL A 99 12.83 -23.76 -12.81
CA VAL A 99 11.95 -24.58 -13.65
C VAL A 99 12.87 -25.29 -14.64
N ALA A 100 13.09 -26.58 -14.41
CA ALA A 100 13.78 -27.48 -15.34
C ALA A 100 12.79 -28.07 -16.35
#